data_AF-A0A2K9LVQ2-F1
#
_entry.id   AF-A0A2K9LVQ2-F1
#
_cell.length_a   1.000
_cell.length_b   1.000
_cell.length_c   1.000
_cell.angle_alpha   90.00
_cell.angle_beta   90.00
_cell.angle_gamma   90.00
#
_symmetry.space_group_name_H-M   'P 1'
#
loop_
_entity.id
_entity.type
_entity.pdbx_description
1 polymer ?
#
loop_
_entity_poly.entity_id
_entity_poly.type
_entity_poly.pdbx_seq_one_letter_code
_entity_poly.pdbx_strand_id
1 'polypeptide(L)'
;MEQHLKYPFCCKDHSNFFSTLLENYIKLRPKQEGIVIINEDFQLYKELTKTNLKLIFESEKNSIKKWNDNLIDDLEKKLWSIASIMFIYYVFHVFELNLNKEVVENFEFLKDQSINLHNSIGTLEIQSAFKLIFQIIDDIKQIKEANIY
;
A
#
# COMPACT_ATOMS: atom_id res chain seq x y z
N MET A 1 20.54 2.01 -12.38
CA MET A 1 19.57 0.90 -12.57
C MET A 1 18.70 0.93 -11.34
N GLU A 2 17.48 1.46 -11.46
CA GLU A 2 16.49 1.36 -10.38
C GLU A 2 16.20 -0.13 -10.19
N GLN A 3 16.50 -0.66 -9.01
CA GLN A 3 16.18 -2.04 -8.67
C GLN A 3 14.66 -2.08 -8.46
N HIS A 4 13.93 -2.64 -9.42
CA HIS A 4 12.52 -2.94 -9.23
C HIS A 4 12.37 -3.83 -7.99
N LEU A 5 11.79 -3.28 -6.93
CA LEU A 5 11.39 -4.01 -5.73
C LEU A 5 10.47 -5.16 -6.17
N LYS A 6 10.79 -6.39 -5.79
CA LYS A 6 9.95 -7.56 -6.11
C LYS A 6 8.75 -7.55 -5.16
N TYR A 7 7.59 -7.18 -5.71
CA TYR A 7 6.32 -7.15 -4.99
C TYR A 7 5.61 -8.51 -5.07
N PRO A 8 4.65 -8.80 -4.17
CA PRO A 8 4.04 -10.12 -3.97
C PRO A 8 3.01 -10.53 -5.04
N PHE A 9 3.33 -10.31 -6.31
CA PHE A 9 2.49 -10.73 -7.42
C PHE A 9 2.97 -12.08 -7.95
N CYS A 10 2.01 -12.95 -8.31
CA CYS A 10 2.28 -14.28 -8.85
C CYS A 10 3.01 -14.26 -10.21
N CYS A 11 2.99 -13.13 -10.94
CA CYS A 11 3.57 -12.98 -12.27
C CYS A 11 4.48 -11.74 -12.35
N LYS A 12 5.61 -11.85 -13.05
CA LYS A 12 6.61 -10.78 -13.24
C LYS A 12 6.02 -9.52 -13.90
N ASP A 13 5.13 -9.70 -14.88
CA ASP A 13 4.50 -8.58 -15.60
C ASP A 13 3.51 -7.82 -14.70
N HIS A 14 2.77 -8.52 -13.85
CA HIS A 14 1.90 -7.91 -12.85
C HIS A 14 2.71 -7.17 -11.78
N SER A 15 3.88 -7.69 -11.41
CA SER A 15 4.81 -7.01 -10.51
C SER A 15 5.31 -5.69 -11.12
N ASN A 16 5.69 -5.68 -12.40
CA ASN A 16 6.16 -4.46 -13.07
C ASN A 16 5.03 -3.43 -13.21
N PHE A 17 3.86 -3.86 -13.66
CA PHE A 17 2.68 -3.00 -13.79
C PHE A 17 2.30 -2.35 -12.46
N PHE A 18 2.24 -3.14 -11.39
CA PHE A 18 2.00 -2.62 -10.04
C PHE A 18 3.07 -1.63 -9.60
N SER A 19 4.35 -1.99 -9.77
CA SER A 19 5.48 -1.13 -9.38
C SER A 19 5.36 0.25 -10.03
N THR A 20 5.05 0.28 -11.32
CA THR A 20 4.88 1.53 -12.07
C THR A 20 3.71 2.38 -11.54
N LEU A 21 2.57 1.77 -11.21
CA LEU A 21 1.42 2.51 -10.66
C LEU A 21 1.68 3.05 -9.26
N LEU A 22 2.39 2.29 -8.42
CA LEU A 22 2.82 2.73 -7.09
C LEU A 22 3.88 3.84 -7.18
N GLU A 23 4.88 3.70 -8.06
CA GLU A 23 5.90 4.72 -8.30
C GLU A 23 5.30 6.03 -8.80
N ASN A 24 4.36 5.95 -9.75
CA ASN A 24 3.61 7.11 -10.24
C ASN A 24 2.83 7.78 -9.10
N TYR A 25 2.15 6.97 -8.27
CA TYR A 25 1.44 7.47 -7.10
C TYR A 25 2.37 8.23 -6.15
N ILE A 26 3.50 7.62 -5.76
CA ILE A 26 4.50 8.21 -4.86
C ILE A 26 5.03 9.53 -5.42
N LYS A 27 5.27 9.60 -6.72
CA LYS A 27 5.80 10.79 -7.39
C LYS A 27 4.80 11.95 -7.44
N LEU A 28 3.52 11.66 -7.64
CA LEU A 28 2.47 12.67 -7.83
C LEU A 28 1.84 13.13 -6.52
N ARG A 29 1.74 12.24 -5.52
CA ARG A 29 1.04 12.50 -4.25
C ARG A 29 1.52 13.75 -3.48
N PRO A 30 2.78 14.19 -3.52
CA PRO A 30 3.20 15.44 -2.89
C PRO A 30 2.55 16.70 -3.48
N LYS A 31 1.98 16.62 -4.68
CA LYS A 31 1.42 17.77 -5.42
C LYS A 31 -0.08 17.64 -5.69
N GLN A 32 -0.63 16.44 -5.58
CA GLN A 32 -2.01 16.11 -5.95
C GLN A 32 -2.62 15.20 -4.89
N GLU A 33 -3.94 15.29 -4.73
CA GLU A 33 -4.70 14.37 -3.88
C GLU A 33 -4.70 12.95 -4.46
N GLY A 34 -4.72 11.93 -3.60
CA GLY A 34 -4.63 10.53 -4.05
C GLY A 34 -5.74 10.14 -5.02
N ILE A 35 -6.95 10.66 -4.81
CA ILE A 35 -8.12 10.32 -5.62
C ILE A 35 -8.02 10.94 -7.01
N VAL A 36 -7.45 12.14 -7.11
CA VAL A 36 -7.21 12.82 -8.38
C VAL A 36 -6.22 12.02 -9.22
N ILE A 37 -5.13 11.54 -8.62
CA ILE A 37 -4.12 10.71 -9.29
C ILE A 37 -4.76 9.45 -9.88
N ILE A 38 -5.58 8.74 -9.10
CA ILE A 38 -6.24 7.51 -9.56
C ILE A 38 -7.26 7.81 -10.67
N ASN A 39 -7.99 8.92 -10.57
CA ASN A 39 -8.99 9.31 -11.56
C ASN A 39 -8.37 9.80 -12.88
N GLU A 40 -7.22 10.45 -12.86
CA GLU A 40 -6.49 10.86 -14.06
C GLU A 40 -6.13 9.64 -14.94
N ASP A 41 -5.77 8.53 -14.32
CA ASP A 41 -5.41 7.27 -14.97
C ASP A 41 -6.41 6.12 -14.67
N PHE A 42 -7.71 6.46 -14.59
CA PHE A 42 -8.78 5.58 -14.09
C PHE A 42 -8.73 4.14 -14.64
N GLN A 43 -8.56 3.97 -15.97
CA GLN A 43 -8.55 2.63 -16.58
C GLN A 43 -7.36 1.79 -16.12
N LEU A 44 -6.17 2.39 -15.96
CA LEU A 44 -4.98 1.67 -15.53
C LEU A 44 -5.11 1.22 -14.08
N TYR A 45 -5.57 2.10 -13.19
CA TYR A 45 -5.78 1.75 -11.79
C TYR A 45 -6.95 0.77 -11.61
N LYS A 46 -7.98 0.81 -12.46
CA LYS A 46 -9.08 -0.16 -12.44
C LYS A 46 -8.58 -1.57 -12.69
N GLU A 47 -7.57 -1.78 -13.54
CA GLU A 47 -7.02 -3.10 -13.79
C GLU A 47 -6.38 -3.73 -12.54
N LEU A 48 -5.80 -2.92 -11.63
CA LEU A 48 -5.30 -3.43 -10.34
C LEU A 48 -6.40 -4.08 -9.51
N THR A 49 -7.65 -3.65 -9.66
CA THR A 49 -8.76 -4.22 -8.91
C THR A 49 -9.12 -5.66 -9.29
N LYS A 50 -8.60 -6.15 -10.41
CA LYS A 50 -8.75 -7.56 -10.83
C LYS A 50 -7.85 -8.51 -10.04
N THR A 51 -6.94 -7.97 -9.23
CA THR A 51 -6.06 -8.78 -8.38
C THR A 51 -6.83 -9.39 -7.21
N ASN A 52 -6.41 -10.58 -6.75
CA ASN A 52 -7.01 -11.19 -5.58
C ASN A 52 -6.36 -10.62 -4.31
N LEU A 53 -6.92 -9.51 -3.83
CA LEU A 53 -6.40 -8.79 -2.67
C LEU A 53 -6.27 -9.69 -1.43
N LYS A 54 -7.21 -10.63 -1.23
CA LYS A 54 -7.14 -11.60 -0.12
C LYS A 54 -5.88 -12.47 -0.20
N LEU A 55 -5.58 -13.03 -1.39
CA LEU A 55 -4.37 -13.84 -1.58
C LEU A 55 -3.08 -13.02 -1.36
N ILE A 56 -3.07 -11.74 -1.76
CA ILE A 56 -1.94 -10.84 -1.54
C ILE A 56 -1.75 -10.58 -0.03
N PHE A 57 -2.84 -10.32 0.70
CA PHE A 57 -2.78 -10.17 2.15
C PHE A 57 -2.27 -11.45 2.83
N GLU A 58 -2.77 -12.63 2.42
CA GLU A 58 -2.34 -13.91 3.00
C GLU A 58 -0.87 -14.23 2.74
N SER A 59 -0.36 -13.96 1.53
CA SER A 59 1.04 -14.20 1.20
C SER A 59 1.97 -13.28 2.00
N GLU A 60 1.62 -12.01 2.12
CA GLU A 60 2.48 -11.01 2.76
C GLU A 60 2.41 -11.05 4.29
N LYS A 61 1.25 -11.38 4.87
CA LYS A 61 1.09 -11.45 6.32
C LYS A 61 2.07 -12.44 6.97
N ASN A 62 2.38 -13.53 6.29
CA ASN A 62 3.35 -14.51 6.76
C ASN A 62 4.79 -13.98 6.68
N SER A 63 5.11 -13.16 5.68
CA SER A 63 6.41 -12.50 5.54
C SER A 63 6.60 -11.40 6.59
N ILE A 64 5.60 -10.53 6.75
CA ILE A 64 5.55 -9.41 7.72
C ILE A 64 5.75 -9.90 9.15
N LYS A 65 5.16 -11.05 9.51
CA LYS A 65 5.31 -11.65 10.85
C LYS A 65 6.69 -12.26 11.12
N LYS A 66 7.43 -12.65 10.07
CA LYS A 66 8.73 -13.31 10.19
C LYS A 66 9.89 -12.32 10.26
N TRP A 67 9.71 -11.10 9.73
CA TRP A 67 10.74 -10.07 9.75
C TRP A 67 11.02 -9.58 11.17
N ASN A 68 12.31 -9.40 11.47
CA ASN A 68 12.76 -8.91 12.76
C ASN A 68 12.86 -7.39 12.71
N ASP A 69 11.99 -6.71 13.46
CA ASP A 69 11.89 -5.25 13.48
C ASP A 69 13.18 -4.56 14.00
N ASN A 70 14.08 -5.29 14.65
CA ASN A 70 15.37 -4.78 15.12
C ASN A 70 16.46 -4.72 14.02
N LEU A 71 16.22 -5.31 12.86
CA LEU A 71 17.12 -5.25 11.71
C LEU A 71 16.60 -4.22 10.70
N ILE A 72 17.39 -3.19 10.41
CA ILE A 72 17.00 -2.07 9.54
C ILE A 72 16.52 -2.56 8.16
N ASP A 73 17.26 -3.46 7.51
CA ASP A 73 16.88 -3.98 6.19
C ASP A 73 15.55 -4.75 6.19
N ASP A 74 15.26 -5.47 7.27
CA ASP A 74 14.01 -6.23 7.42
C ASP A 74 12.84 -5.29 7.75
N LEU A 75 13.10 -4.25 8.55
CA LEU A 75 12.14 -3.18 8.83
C LEU A 75 11.79 -2.39 7.56
N GLU A 76 12.77 -2.04 6.74
CA GLU A 76 12.55 -1.37 5.45
C GLU A 76 11.67 -2.21 4.53
N LYS A 77 11.99 -3.50 4.36
CA LYS A 77 11.16 -4.44 3.56
C LYS A 77 9.75 -4.53 4.12
N LYS A 78 9.61 -4.62 5.45
CA LYS A 78 8.32 -4.67 6.13
C LYS A 78 7.48 -3.46 5.81
N LEU A 79 8.03 -2.26 5.95
CA LEU A 79 7.30 -1.01 5.70
C LEU A 79 6.90 -0.86 4.23
N TRP A 80 7.78 -1.22 3.29
CA TRP A 80 7.44 -1.17 1.87
C TRP A 80 6.37 -2.19 1.46
N SER A 81 6.40 -3.40 2.02
CA SER A 81 5.32 -4.38 1.86
C SER A 81 4.00 -3.85 2.40
N ILE A 82 4.02 -3.25 3.60
CA ILE A 82 2.83 -2.64 4.20
C ILE A 82 2.28 -1.53 3.31
N ALA A 83 3.13 -0.58 2.89
CA ALA A 83 2.74 0.53 2.02
C ALA A 83 2.10 0.04 0.72
N SER A 84 2.68 -0.99 0.11
CA SER A 84 2.20 -1.58 -1.13
C SER A 84 0.81 -2.18 -0.99
N ILE A 85 0.59 -2.97 0.07
CA ILE A 85 -0.72 -3.60 0.32
C ILE A 85 -1.78 -2.54 0.62
N MET A 86 -1.43 -1.53 1.42
CA MET A 86 -2.33 -0.44 1.75
C MET A 86 -2.70 0.39 0.52
N PHE A 87 -1.78 0.60 -0.41
CA PHE A 87 -2.06 1.25 -1.68
C PHE A 87 -3.03 0.44 -2.54
N ILE A 88 -2.86 -0.88 -2.66
CA ILE A 88 -3.84 -1.73 -3.38
C ILE A 88 -5.22 -1.61 -2.71
N TYR A 89 -5.27 -1.72 -1.38
CA TYR A 89 -6.50 -1.55 -0.63
C TYR A 89 -7.17 -0.19 -0.89
N TYR A 90 -6.39 0.89 -0.94
CA TYR A 90 -6.87 2.22 -1.28
C TYR A 90 -7.49 2.28 -2.68
N VAL A 91 -6.81 1.73 -3.69
CA VAL A 91 -7.33 1.64 -5.05
C VAL A 91 -8.67 0.91 -5.07
N PHE A 92 -8.80 -0.23 -4.39
CA PHE A 92 -10.08 -0.96 -4.29
C PHE A 92 -11.20 -0.09 -3.68
N HIS A 93 -10.88 0.74 -2.70
CA HIS A 93 -11.85 1.66 -2.10
C HIS A 93 -12.29 2.77 -3.06
N VAL A 94 -11.40 3.33 -3.87
CA VAL A 94 -11.74 4.37 -4.86
C VAL A 94 -12.73 3.85 -5.89
N PHE A 95 -12.61 2.58 -6.29
CA PHE A 95 -13.53 1.92 -7.22
C PHE A 95 -14.77 1.32 -6.53
N GLU A 96 -15.03 1.67 -5.26
CA GLU A 96 -16.20 1.24 -4.47
C GLU A 96 -16.43 -0.28 -4.45
N LEU A 97 -15.35 -1.06 -4.50
CA LEU A 97 -15.49 -2.50 -4.45
C LEU A 97 -15.85 -2.93 -3.03
N ASN A 98 -16.89 -3.75 -2.92
CA ASN A 98 -17.27 -4.37 -1.66
C ASN A 98 -16.15 -5.30 -1.17
N LEU A 99 -15.34 -4.78 -0.25
CA LEU A 99 -14.29 -5.55 0.40
C LEU A 99 -14.91 -6.48 1.43
N ASN A 100 -14.42 -7.72 1.48
CA ASN A 100 -14.87 -8.64 2.53
C ASN A 100 -14.40 -8.14 3.91
N LYS A 101 -15.13 -8.54 4.96
CA LYS A 101 -14.82 -8.13 6.35
C LYS A 101 -13.36 -8.47 6.74
N GLU A 102 -12.86 -9.61 6.28
CA GLU A 102 -11.50 -10.08 6.56
C GLU A 102 -10.40 -9.16 5.98
N VAL A 103 -10.60 -8.61 4.77
CA VAL A 103 -9.68 -7.64 4.15
C VAL A 103 -9.68 -6.33 4.92
N VAL A 104 -10.84 -5.89 5.42
CA VAL A 104 -10.94 -4.71 6.29
C VAL A 104 -10.20 -4.94 7.61
N GLU A 105 -10.39 -6.10 8.25
CA GLU A 105 -9.67 -6.47 9.49
C GLU A 105 -8.15 -6.55 9.28
N ASN A 106 -7.71 -7.07 8.12
CA ASN A 106 -6.29 -7.10 7.77
C ASN A 106 -5.71 -5.69 7.55
N PHE A 107 -6.49 -4.77 6.98
CA PHE A 107 -6.06 -3.37 6.83
C PHE A 107 -5.86 -2.70 8.19
N GLU A 108 -6.79 -2.88 9.13
CA GLU A 108 -6.65 -2.35 10.50
C GLU A 108 -5.40 -2.93 11.20
N PHE A 109 -5.14 -4.22 11.02
CA PHE A 109 -3.90 -4.83 11.51
C PHE A 109 -2.63 -4.15 10.96
N LEU A 110 -2.58 -3.87 9.66
CA LEU A 110 -1.44 -3.18 9.04
C LEU A 110 -1.29 -1.74 9.55
N LYS A 111 -2.41 -1.04 9.75
CA LYS A 111 -2.43 0.31 10.32
C LYS A 111 -1.82 0.31 11.73
N ASP A 112 -2.26 -0.61 12.59
CA ASP A 112 -1.78 -0.71 13.97
C ASP A 112 -0.29 -1.08 14.01
N GLN A 113 0.15 -2.01 13.16
CA GLN A 113 1.58 -2.33 13.02
C GLN A 113 2.40 -1.11 12.62
N SER A 114 1.92 -0.33 11.65
CA SER A 114 2.62 0.89 11.19
C SER A 114 2.76 1.93 12.29
N ILE A 115 1.69 2.18 13.06
CA ILE A 115 1.70 3.12 14.18
C ILE A 115 2.70 2.67 15.26
N ASN A 116 2.72 1.38 15.59
CA ASN A 116 3.63 0.84 16.59
C ASN A 116 5.11 0.97 16.16
N LEU A 117 5.39 0.75 14.87
CA LEU A 117 6.75 0.85 14.33
C LEU A 117 7.23 2.29 14.16
N HIS A 118 6.33 3.27 14.04
CA HIS A 118 6.66 4.67 13.77
C HIS A 118 7.55 5.32 14.84
N ASN A 119 7.54 4.80 16.07
CA ASN A 119 8.37 5.29 17.17
C ASN A 119 9.85 4.83 17.08
N SER A 120 10.21 4.05 16.06
CA SER A 120 11.57 3.54 15.87
C SER A 120 12.43 4.54 15.10
N ILE A 121 13.67 4.76 15.54
CA ILE A 121 14.66 5.60 14.83
C ILE A 121 15.05 4.88 13.53
N GLY A 122 14.96 5.57 12.38
CA GLY A 122 15.14 4.95 11.07
C GLY A 122 15.87 5.79 10.03
N THR A 123 16.27 5.12 8.94
CA THR A 123 16.88 5.66 7.72
C THR A 123 15.91 6.58 6.96
N LEU A 124 16.40 7.27 5.92
CA LEU A 124 15.55 8.09 5.03
C LEU A 124 14.51 7.23 4.30
N GLU A 125 14.86 5.99 4.00
CA GLU A 125 14.01 4.99 3.37
C GLU A 125 12.85 4.61 4.30
N ILE A 126 13.14 4.36 5.59
CA ILE A 126 12.11 4.12 6.62
C ILE A 126 11.17 5.33 6.75
N GLN A 127 11.73 6.54 6.81
CA GLN A 127 10.93 7.78 6.89
C GLN A 127 10.03 7.96 5.67
N SER A 128 10.55 7.67 4.48
CA SER A 128 9.81 7.74 3.22
C SER A 128 8.66 6.73 3.20
N ALA A 129 8.92 5.49 3.65
CA ALA A 129 7.90 4.45 3.72
C ALA A 129 6.78 4.82 4.72
N PHE A 130 7.11 5.33 5.91
CA PHE A 130 6.10 5.81 6.87
C PHE A 130 5.29 6.97 6.31
N LYS A 131 5.94 7.96 5.68
CA LYS A 131 5.25 9.08 5.06
C LYS A 131 4.23 8.61 4.04
N LEU A 132 4.61 7.66 3.18
CA LEU A 132 3.72 7.07 2.20
C LEU A 132 2.54 6.32 2.86
N ILE A 133 2.80 5.49 3.86
CA ILE A 133 1.77 4.77 4.62
C ILE A 133 0.74 5.75 5.19
N PHE A 134 1.19 6.81 5.86
CA PHE A 134 0.29 7.78 6.48
C PHE A 134 -0.50 8.59 5.44
N GLN A 135 0.12 8.94 4.31
CA GLN A 135 -0.61 9.56 3.19
C GLN A 135 -1.74 8.65 2.71
N ILE A 136 -1.47 7.35 2.48
CA ILE A 136 -2.48 6.39 2.04
C ILE A 136 -3.60 6.23 3.08
N ILE A 137 -3.27 6.20 4.37
CA ILE A 137 -4.27 6.16 5.45
C ILE A 137 -5.20 7.38 5.37
N ASP A 138 -4.64 8.57 5.20
CA ASP A 138 -5.42 9.80 5.12
C ASP A 138 -6.27 9.85 3.86
N ASP A 139 -5.75 9.39 2.72
CA ASP A 139 -6.51 9.27 1.47
C ASP A 139 -7.70 8.31 1.63
N ILE A 140 -7.54 7.19 2.33
CA ILE A 140 -8.63 6.25 2.63
C ILE A 140 -9.69 6.90 3.54
N LYS A 141 -9.27 7.64 4.57
CA LYS A 141 -10.21 8.33 5.47
C LYS A 141 -11.04 9.35 4.71
N GLN A 142 -10.41 10.17 3.87
CA GLN A 142 -11.09 11.19 3.07
C GLN A 142 -12.17 10.57 2.17
N ILE A 143 -11.91 9.42 1.54
CA ILE A 143 -12.92 8.71 0.74
C ILE A 143 -14.07 8.21 1.60
N LYS A 144 -13.77 7.59 2.75
CA LYS A 144 -14.81 7.10 3.67
C LYS A 144 -15.70 8.24 4.18
N GLU A 145 -15.12 9.40 4.46
CA GLU A 145 -15.87 10.60 4.90
C GLU A 145 -16.70 11.21 3.77
N ALA A 146 -16.19 11.21 2.53
CA ALA A 146 -16.92 11.67 1.35
C ALA A 146 -18.13 10.79 1.01
N ASN A 147 -18.05 9.47 1.28
CA ASN A 147 -19.12 8.50 1.02
C ASN A 147 -20.17 8.38 2.15
N ILE A 148 -20.09 9.22 3.18
CA ILE A 148 -21.09 9.28 4.28
C ILE A 148 -22.23 10.29 3.98
N TYR A 149 -22.16 10.99 2.85
CA TYR A 149 -23.19 11.90 2.34
C TYR A 149 -23.85 11.35 1.06
#